data_AF-A0A7J8J3C2-F1
#
_entry.id   AF-A0A7J8J3C2-F1
#
_cell.length_a   1.000
_cell.length_b   1.000
_cell.length_c   1.000
_cell.angle_alpha   90.00
_cell.angle_beta   90.00
_cell.angle_gamma   90.00
#
_symmetry.space_group_name_H-M   'P 1'
#
loop_
_entity.id
_entity.type
_entity.pdbx_description
1 polymer ?
#
loop_
_entity_poly.entity_id
_entity_poly.type
_entity_poly.pdbx_seq_one_letter_code
_entity_poly.pdbx_strand_id
1 'polypeptide(L)'
;MSPFIERILWHMGLSACLGLTVALSILSDIIALLTFHIYCFYVYGARLYCLKICGLSSLWRLFRGKKWNVLRQRVDSCSYDLDQLFIGTLLFTVLVFLLPTTALYYLVFTLLRLLVVTVQGLIHLLVDLINSLPLYALGLRLCRPYRLSAGVKFQVLEHEAGRPLRLLMQINPLPYNRVVHTYRLPSCGCHPKHSWSSLCRKLFFGELIYPWRQRGDKQD
;
A
#
# COMPACT_ATOMS: atom_id res chain seq x y z
N MET A 1 25.16 -15.04 5.90
CA MET A 1 24.29 -13.93 5.44
C MET A 1 24.70 -13.42 4.04
N SER A 2 26.00 -13.28 3.74
CA SER A 2 26.50 -12.86 2.42
C SER A 2 26.05 -13.71 1.20
N PRO A 3 25.98 -15.06 1.23
CA PRO A 3 25.70 -15.83 0.01
C PRO A 3 24.24 -15.73 -0.45
N PHE A 4 23.30 -15.41 0.46
CA PHE A 4 21.90 -15.21 0.12
C PHE A 4 21.66 -13.87 -0.58
N ILE A 5 22.29 -12.80 -0.08
CA ILE A 5 22.18 -11.46 -0.68
C ILE A 5 22.80 -11.46 -2.07
N GLU A 6 23.95 -12.11 -2.24
CA GLU A 6 24.62 -12.24 -3.54
C GLU A 6 23.74 -12.96 -4.58
N ARG A 7 23.09 -14.07 -4.17
CA ARG A 7 22.18 -14.82 -5.05
C ARG A 7 20.95 -14.01 -5.45
N ILE A 8 20.36 -13.24 -4.51
CA ILE A 8 19.23 -12.35 -4.80
C ILE A 8 19.65 -11.25 -5.78
N LEU A 9 20.82 -10.64 -5.56
CA LEU A 9 21.35 -9.59 -6.42
C LEU A 9 21.61 -10.10 -7.85
N TRP A 10 22.12 -11.32 -7.97
CA TRP A 10 22.34 -11.96 -9.27
C TRP A 10 21.04 -12.18 -10.04
N HIS A 11 20.01 -12.73 -9.40
CA HIS A 11 18.70 -12.91 -10.03
C HIS A 11 18.01 -11.59 -10.40
N MET A 12 18.18 -10.55 -9.58
CA MET A 12 17.67 -9.21 -9.85
C MET A 12 18.42 -8.51 -10.99
N GLY A 13 19.73 -8.71 -11.11
CA GLY A 13 20.52 -8.26 -12.25
C GLY A 13 20.12 -8.96 -13.55
N LEU A 14 19.87 -10.27 -13.48
CA LEU A 14 19.45 -11.06 -14.65
C LEU A 14 18.03 -10.70 -15.12
N SER A 15 17.12 -10.37 -14.21
CA SER A 15 15.77 -9.92 -14.57
C SER A 15 15.73 -8.50 -15.15
N ALA A 16 16.70 -7.64 -14.82
CA ALA A 16 16.82 -6.32 -15.43
C ALA A 16 17.03 -6.38 -16.95
N CYS A 17 17.65 -7.45 -17.47
CA CYS A 17 17.76 -7.71 -18.91
C CYS A 17 16.40 -7.90 -19.60
N LEU A 18 15.38 -8.36 -18.86
CA LEU A 18 14.01 -8.55 -19.36
C LEU A 18 13.16 -7.26 -19.25
N GLY A 19 13.65 -6.24 -18.54
CA GLY A 19 13.00 -4.94 -18.39
C GLY A 19 12.91 -4.46 -16.93
N LEU A 20 12.96 -3.15 -16.74
CA LEU A 20 12.94 -2.50 -15.42
C LEU A 20 11.66 -2.82 -14.61
N THR A 21 10.51 -2.90 -15.27
CA THR A 21 9.23 -3.20 -14.62
C THR A 21 9.19 -4.62 -14.04
N VAL A 22 9.79 -5.59 -14.75
CA VAL A 22 9.90 -7.00 -14.30
C VAL A 22 10.85 -7.10 -13.11
N ALA A 23 11.97 -6.36 -13.13
CA ALA A 23 12.87 -6.32 -11.99
C ALA A 23 12.20 -5.72 -10.74
N LEU A 24 11.43 -4.64 -10.90
CA LEU A 24 10.67 -4.01 -9.81
C LEU A 24 9.56 -4.92 -9.25
N SER A 25 8.86 -5.67 -10.10
CA SER A 25 7.83 -6.62 -9.63
C SER A 25 8.45 -7.77 -8.82
N ILE A 26 9.54 -8.36 -9.30
CA ILE A 26 10.26 -9.42 -8.58
C ILE A 26 10.79 -8.90 -7.23
N LEU A 27 11.29 -7.67 -7.20
CA LEU A 27 11.74 -7.04 -5.95
C LEU A 27 10.58 -6.90 -4.95
N SER A 28 9.39 -6.48 -5.40
CA SER A 28 8.20 -6.39 -4.55
C SER A 28 7.82 -7.74 -3.94
N ASP A 29 7.88 -8.81 -4.74
CA ASP A 29 7.58 -10.18 -4.30
C ASP A 29 8.61 -10.68 -3.28
N ILE A 30 9.90 -10.43 -3.50
CA ILE A 30 10.97 -10.77 -2.55
C ILE A 30 10.76 -10.03 -1.22
N ILE A 31 10.43 -8.74 -1.25
CA ILE A 31 10.12 -7.96 -0.05
C ILE A 31 8.89 -8.55 0.66
N ALA A 32 7.85 -8.96 -0.06
CA ALA A 32 6.66 -9.58 0.52
C ALA A 32 7.01 -10.89 1.26
N LEU A 33 7.82 -11.75 0.63
CA LEU A 33 8.26 -13.01 1.24
C LEU A 33 9.17 -12.77 2.45
N LEU A 34 10.13 -11.85 2.33
CA LEU A 34 11.03 -11.51 3.42
C LEU A 34 10.26 -10.99 4.63
N THR A 35 9.20 -10.22 4.43
CA THR A 35 8.44 -9.55 5.49
C THR A 35 7.27 -10.36 6.05
N PHE A 36 7.10 -11.61 5.59
CA PHE A 36 6.06 -12.53 6.07
C PHE A 36 6.13 -12.77 7.59
N HIS A 37 7.34 -12.92 8.14
CA HIS A 37 7.52 -13.10 9.58
C HIS A 37 7.02 -11.89 10.39
N ILE A 38 7.30 -10.67 9.91
CA ILE A 38 6.82 -9.41 10.52
C ILE A 38 5.29 -9.38 10.52
N TYR A 39 4.66 -9.83 9.42
CA TYR A 39 3.20 -9.94 9.35
C TYR A 39 2.65 -10.91 10.39
N CYS A 40 3.26 -12.09 10.56
CA CYS A 40 2.85 -13.06 11.58
C CYS A 40 2.92 -12.46 12.99
N PHE A 41 4.05 -11.82 13.34
CA PHE A 41 4.22 -11.16 14.64
C PHE A 41 3.24 -10.00 14.85
N TYR A 42 2.96 -9.20 13.83
CA TYR A 42 1.96 -8.15 13.89
C TYR A 42 0.56 -8.72 14.23
N VAL A 43 0.15 -9.81 13.57
CA VAL A 43 -1.15 -10.46 13.84
C VAL A 43 -1.19 -11.00 15.26
N TYR A 44 -0.12 -11.64 15.72
CA TYR A 44 -0.01 -12.13 17.08
C TYR A 44 -0.10 -10.99 18.11
N GLY A 45 0.65 -9.91 17.89
CA GLY A 45 0.65 -8.72 18.76
C GLY A 45 -0.73 -8.06 18.85
N ALA A 46 -1.43 -7.93 17.71
CA ALA A 46 -2.79 -7.37 17.69
C ALA A 46 -3.76 -8.24 18.51
N ARG A 47 -3.71 -9.56 18.35
CA ARG A 47 -4.54 -10.49 19.13
C ARG A 47 -4.23 -10.43 20.62
N LEU A 48 -2.94 -10.43 20.98
CA LEU A 48 -2.51 -10.35 22.37
C LEU A 48 -2.99 -9.04 23.00
N TYR A 49 -2.83 -7.91 22.31
CA TYR A 49 -3.29 -6.60 22.79
C TYR A 49 -4.81 -6.58 23.02
N CYS A 50 -5.60 -7.08 22.06
CA CYS A 50 -7.05 -7.21 22.23
C CYS A 50 -7.42 -8.10 23.42
N LEU A 51 -6.74 -9.22 23.61
CA LEU A 51 -6.96 -10.10 24.77
C LEU A 51 -6.64 -9.39 26.10
N LYS A 52 -5.57 -8.58 26.16
CA LYS A 52 -5.21 -7.78 27.34
C LYS A 52 -6.29 -6.75 27.67
N ILE A 53 -6.75 -5.98 26.68
CA ILE A 53 -7.80 -4.97 26.88
C ILE A 53 -9.13 -5.60 27.29
N CYS A 54 -9.55 -6.69 26.63
CA CYS A 54 -10.75 -7.43 27.02
C CYS A 54 -10.64 -8.03 28.43
N GLY A 55 -9.47 -8.58 28.79
CA GLY A 55 -9.18 -9.10 30.12
C GLY A 55 -9.26 -8.03 31.20
N LEU A 56 -8.64 -6.86 30.97
CA LEU A 56 -8.70 -5.72 31.88
C LEU A 56 -10.13 -5.18 32.03
N SER A 57 -10.89 -5.08 30.94
CA SER A 57 -12.30 -4.67 30.99
C SER A 57 -13.16 -5.63 31.80
N SER A 58 -12.92 -6.94 31.66
CA SER A 58 -13.59 -7.98 32.45
C SER A 58 -13.26 -7.87 33.94
N LEU A 59 -11.97 -7.72 34.28
CA LEU A 59 -11.51 -7.58 35.67
C LEU A 59 -11.97 -6.27 36.31
N TRP A 60 -12.00 -5.18 35.55
CA TRP A 60 -12.57 -3.91 36.02
C TRP A 60 -14.03 -4.07 36.43
N ARG A 61 -14.79 -4.88 35.69
CA ARG A 61 -16.18 -5.18 36.03
C ARG A 61 -16.29 -6.13 37.23
N LEU A 62 -15.34 -7.06 37.40
CA LEU A 62 -15.21 -7.91 38.58
C LEU A 62 -15.05 -7.06 39.86
N PHE A 63 -14.15 -6.08 39.87
CA PHE A 63 -13.96 -5.18 41.03
C PHE A 63 -15.20 -4.35 41.36
N ARG A 64 -16.03 -4.04 40.36
CA ARG A 64 -17.31 -3.34 40.56
C ARG A 64 -18.46 -4.26 40.96
N GLY A 65 -18.21 -5.56 41.16
CA GLY A 65 -19.25 -6.55 41.47
C GLY A 65 -20.22 -6.80 40.31
N LYS A 66 -19.81 -6.56 39.06
CA LYS A 66 -20.69 -6.55 37.88
C LYS A 66 -20.37 -7.67 36.89
N LYS A 67 -21.22 -8.70 36.80
CA LYS A 67 -21.11 -9.81 35.84
C LYS A 67 -21.90 -9.52 34.57
N TRP A 68 -21.41 -9.98 33.41
CA TRP A 68 -22.13 -9.82 32.14
C TRP A 68 -22.81 -11.14 31.88
N ASN A 69 -24.13 -11.07 31.77
CA ASN A 69 -24.94 -12.24 31.54
C ASN A 69 -25.19 -12.36 30.03
N VAL A 70 -24.50 -13.28 29.37
CA VAL A 70 -24.63 -13.49 27.91
C VAL A 70 -26.04 -13.93 27.54
N LEU A 71 -26.74 -14.67 28.43
CA LEU A 71 -28.08 -15.20 28.18
C LEU A 71 -29.17 -14.12 28.18
N ARG A 72 -28.98 -13.05 28.97
CA ARG A 72 -29.95 -11.94 29.09
C ARG A 72 -29.39 -10.59 28.58
N GLN A 73 -28.19 -10.58 27.99
CA GLN A 73 -27.50 -9.39 27.46
C GLN A 73 -27.50 -8.18 28.42
N ARG A 74 -27.34 -8.43 29.73
CA ARG A 74 -27.39 -7.40 30.78
C ARG A 74 -26.27 -7.54 31.80
N VAL A 75 -25.96 -6.46 32.52
CA VAL A 75 -24.99 -6.45 33.61
C VAL A 75 -25.70 -6.72 34.93
N ASP A 76 -25.38 -7.86 35.56
CA ASP A 76 -25.95 -8.30 36.83
C ASP A 76 -24.97 -8.01 37.98
N SER A 77 -25.47 -7.47 39.09
CA SER A 77 -24.70 -7.35 40.34
C SER A 77 -24.54 -8.73 40.97
N CYS A 78 -23.30 -9.12 41.29
CA CYS A 78 -22.97 -10.40 41.90
C CYS A 78 -22.09 -10.14 43.12
N SER A 79 -22.40 -10.76 44.25
CA SER A 79 -21.52 -10.79 45.42
C SER A 79 -20.37 -11.76 45.13
N TYR A 80 -19.15 -11.27 45.19
CA TYR A 80 -17.93 -12.07 45.02
C TYR A 80 -17.25 -12.24 46.38
N ASP A 81 -16.73 -13.42 46.66
CA ASP A 81 -15.93 -13.69 47.86
C ASP A 81 -14.59 -12.96 47.80
N LEU A 82 -14.02 -12.68 48.99
CA LEU A 82 -12.77 -11.93 49.13
C LEU A 82 -11.60 -12.61 48.41
N ASP A 83 -11.54 -13.94 48.43
CA ASP A 83 -10.48 -14.72 47.77
C ASP A 83 -10.52 -14.57 46.24
N GLN A 84 -11.72 -14.53 45.66
CA GLN A 84 -11.89 -14.32 44.23
C GLN A 84 -11.49 -12.89 43.82
N LEU A 85 -11.79 -11.91 44.66
CA LEU A 85 -11.39 -10.52 44.44
C LEU A 85 -9.87 -10.36 44.53
N PHE A 86 -9.22 -11.07 45.45
CA PHE A 86 -7.77 -11.07 45.62
C PHE A 86 -7.07 -11.62 44.37
N ILE A 87 -7.49 -12.78 43.86
CA ILE A 87 -6.96 -13.37 42.62
C ILE A 87 -7.19 -12.44 41.43
N GLY A 88 -8.37 -11.81 41.34
CA GLY A 88 -8.68 -10.82 40.32
C GLY A 88 -7.74 -9.62 40.36
N THR A 89 -7.37 -9.16 41.55
CA THR A 89 -6.44 -8.06 41.78
C THR A 89 -5.02 -8.42 41.34
N LEU A 90 -4.54 -9.62 41.68
CA LEU A 90 -3.24 -10.12 41.22
C LEU A 90 -3.18 -10.26 39.69
N LEU A 91 -4.22 -10.81 39.07
CA LEU A 91 -4.27 -10.94 37.62
C LEU A 91 -4.34 -9.55 36.94
N PHE A 92 -5.10 -8.63 37.52
CA PHE A 92 -5.22 -7.26 37.01
C PHE A 92 -3.90 -6.52 37.09
N THR A 93 -3.17 -6.60 38.21
CA THR A 93 -1.86 -5.94 38.34
C THR A 93 -0.86 -6.50 37.34
N VAL A 94 -0.79 -7.82 37.18
CA VAL A 94 0.06 -8.46 36.15
C VAL A 94 -0.34 -8.00 34.75
N LEU A 95 -1.63 -7.95 34.42
CA LEU A 95 -2.11 -7.48 33.12
C LEU A 95 -1.77 -6.02 32.86
N VAL A 96 -1.97 -5.14 33.85
CA VAL A 96 -1.66 -3.70 33.76
C VAL A 96 -0.15 -3.49 33.60
N PHE A 97 0.69 -4.21 34.34
CA PHE A 97 2.15 -4.11 34.21
C PHE A 97 2.67 -4.68 32.89
N LEU A 98 2.03 -5.72 32.34
CA LEU A 98 2.41 -6.29 31.04
C LEU A 98 1.82 -5.51 29.84
N LEU A 99 0.81 -4.68 30.07
CA LEU A 99 0.18 -3.89 29.01
C LEU A 99 1.15 -2.92 28.32
N PRO A 100 1.95 -2.08 29.02
CA PRO A 100 2.85 -1.13 28.35
C PRO A 100 3.91 -1.84 27.51
N THR A 101 4.44 -2.98 27.96
CA THR A 101 5.43 -3.75 27.19
C THR A 101 4.79 -4.36 25.94
N THR A 102 3.62 -5.00 26.06
CA THR A 102 2.90 -5.55 24.90
C THR A 102 2.44 -4.47 23.91
N ALA A 103 2.02 -3.30 24.40
CA ALA A 103 1.66 -2.16 23.55
C ALA A 103 2.85 -1.63 22.76
N LEU A 104 4.03 -1.53 23.39
CA LEU A 104 5.26 -1.12 22.71
C LEU A 104 5.66 -2.13 21.62
N TYR A 105 5.65 -3.43 21.91
CA TYR A 105 5.94 -4.46 20.91
C TYR A 105 4.96 -4.39 19.73
N TYR A 106 3.66 -4.28 20.01
CA TYR A 106 2.65 -4.10 18.98
C TYR A 106 2.97 -2.87 18.13
N LEU A 107 3.25 -1.72 18.75
CA LEU A 107 3.59 -0.48 18.05
C LEU A 107 4.80 -0.65 17.13
N VAL A 108 5.90 -1.25 17.59
CA VAL A 108 7.09 -1.48 16.76
C VAL A 108 6.77 -2.36 15.55
N PHE A 109 6.06 -3.49 15.73
CA PHE A 109 5.68 -4.35 14.62
C PHE A 109 4.67 -3.69 13.67
N THR A 110 3.78 -2.84 14.18
CA THR A 110 2.87 -2.04 13.33
C THR A 110 3.62 -1.05 12.47
N LEU A 111 4.61 -0.35 13.02
CA LEU A 111 5.43 0.62 12.29
C LEU A 111 6.29 -0.07 11.22
N LEU A 112 6.92 -1.19 11.56
CA LEU A 112 7.66 -2.00 10.58
C LEU A 112 6.75 -2.45 9.44
N ARG A 113 5.54 -2.93 9.75
CA ARG A 113 4.57 -3.34 8.74
C ARG A 113 4.10 -2.16 7.87
N LEU A 114 3.86 -1.00 8.48
CA LEU A 114 3.50 0.22 7.75
C LEU A 114 4.60 0.62 6.77
N LEU A 115 5.87 0.61 7.23
CA LEU A 115 7.02 0.89 6.39
C LEU A 115 7.09 -0.06 5.18
N VAL A 116 6.95 -1.37 5.41
CA VAL A 116 6.94 -2.37 4.33
C VAL A 116 5.84 -2.10 3.31
N VAL A 117 4.60 -1.86 3.77
CA VAL A 117 3.47 -1.57 2.89
C VAL A 117 3.70 -0.27 2.10
N THR A 118 4.30 0.76 2.71
CA THR A 118 4.64 2.00 1.99
C THR A 118 5.69 1.78 0.92
N VAL A 119 6.72 0.96 1.18
CA VAL A 119 7.75 0.62 0.20
C VAL A 119 7.15 -0.17 -0.96
N GLN A 120 6.33 -1.18 -0.67
CA GLN A 120 5.64 -1.95 -1.71
C GLN A 120 4.71 -1.05 -2.55
N GLY A 121 3.94 -0.17 -1.90
CA GLY A 121 3.09 0.81 -2.58
C GLY A 121 3.88 1.76 -3.48
N LEU A 122 5.06 2.21 -3.03
CA LEU A 122 5.95 3.03 -3.84
C LEU A 122 6.48 2.28 -5.06
N ILE A 123 6.87 1.00 -4.90
CA ILE A 123 7.31 0.17 -6.02
C ILE A 123 6.20 0.01 -7.05
N HIS A 124 4.97 -0.31 -6.61
CA HIS A 124 3.82 -0.41 -7.52
C HIS A 124 3.54 0.91 -8.24
N LEU A 125 3.58 2.04 -7.53
CA LEU A 125 3.42 3.36 -8.12
C LEU A 125 4.52 3.69 -9.13
N LEU A 126 5.77 3.29 -8.87
CA LEU A 126 6.87 3.44 -9.82
C LEU A 126 6.65 2.59 -11.07
N VAL A 127 6.21 1.34 -10.92
CA VAL A 127 5.88 0.46 -12.06
C VAL A 127 4.74 1.07 -12.90
N ASP A 128 3.69 1.57 -12.26
CA ASP A 128 2.57 2.24 -12.94
C ASP A 128 3.01 3.54 -13.62
N LEU A 129 3.94 4.29 -13.02
CA LEU A 129 4.51 5.49 -13.61
C LEU A 129 5.33 5.13 -14.87
N ILE A 130 6.18 4.11 -14.79
CA ILE A 130 6.98 3.63 -15.92
C ILE A 130 6.07 3.13 -17.06
N ASN A 131 4.98 2.44 -16.72
CA ASN A 131 4.05 1.90 -17.72
C ASN A 131 3.13 2.96 -18.33
N SER A 132 2.73 3.97 -17.54
CA SER A 132 1.86 5.06 -18.03
C SER A 132 2.62 6.12 -18.83
N LEU A 133 3.93 6.29 -18.59
CA LEU A 133 4.77 7.16 -19.40
C LEU A 133 5.13 6.43 -20.72
N PRO A 134 4.80 6.97 -21.90
CA PRO A 134 5.22 6.41 -23.17
C PRO A 134 6.70 6.75 -23.40
N LEU A 135 7.59 6.20 -22.56
CA LEU A 135 9.04 6.43 -22.55
C LEU A 135 9.66 6.21 -23.93
N TYR A 136 9.13 5.23 -24.67
CA TYR A 136 9.51 4.97 -26.05
C TYR A 136 9.14 6.12 -27.01
N ALA A 137 7.91 6.66 -26.92
CA ALA A 137 7.48 7.78 -27.75
C ALA A 137 8.20 9.08 -27.39
N LEU A 138 8.47 9.30 -26.09
CA LEU A 138 9.30 10.40 -25.60
C LEU A 138 10.76 10.28 -26.05
N GLY A 139 11.34 9.08 -25.98
CA GLY A 139 12.70 8.81 -26.45
C GLY A 139 12.86 8.97 -27.96
N LEU A 140 11.91 8.44 -28.75
CA LEU A 140 11.87 8.66 -30.19
C LEU A 140 11.79 10.15 -30.54
N ARG A 141 11.00 10.92 -29.79
CA ARG A 141 10.92 12.37 -29.98
C ARG A 141 12.22 13.10 -29.65
N LEU A 142 12.93 12.68 -28.60
CA LEU A 142 14.21 13.29 -28.20
C LEU A 142 15.31 13.01 -29.22
N CYS A 143 15.43 11.75 -29.65
CA CYS A 143 16.51 11.32 -30.54
C CYS A 143 16.22 11.61 -32.02
N ARG A 144 14.96 11.52 -32.43
CA ARG A 144 14.53 11.57 -33.85
C ARG A 144 13.15 12.25 -33.99
N PRO A 145 13.06 13.58 -33.82
CA PRO A 145 11.78 14.31 -33.82
C PRO A 145 10.97 14.15 -35.11
N TYR A 146 11.62 13.83 -36.24
CA TYR A 146 10.97 13.63 -37.53
C TYR A 146 10.13 12.33 -37.61
N ARG A 147 10.33 11.32 -36.74
CA ARG A 147 9.56 10.06 -36.78
C ARG A 147 8.17 10.16 -36.13
N LEU A 148 7.93 11.18 -35.30
CA LEU A 148 6.64 11.49 -34.69
C LEU A 148 6.02 12.73 -35.35
N SER A 149 5.65 12.60 -36.62
CA SER A 149 4.94 13.66 -37.36
C SER A 149 3.46 13.70 -36.97
N ALA A 150 2.96 14.87 -36.58
CA ALA A 150 1.54 15.05 -36.29
C ALA A 150 0.72 15.21 -37.57
N GLY A 151 1.39 15.62 -38.65
CA GLY A 151 0.81 15.93 -39.93
C GLY A 151 1.80 16.69 -40.82
N VAL A 152 1.30 17.05 -41.99
CA VAL A 152 2.06 17.70 -43.05
C VAL A 152 1.41 19.05 -43.33
N LYS A 153 2.19 20.13 -43.31
CA LYS A 153 1.74 21.45 -43.78
C LYS A 153 2.31 21.67 -45.18
N PHE A 154 1.47 22.06 -46.12
CA PHE A 154 1.88 22.47 -47.45
C PHE A 154 1.91 24.00 -47.50
N GLN A 155 3.07 24.59 -47.72
CA GLN A 155 3.22 26.02 -48.03
C GLN A 155 3.26 26.18 -49.55
N VAL A 156 2.40 27.03 -50.10
CA VAL A 156 2.44 27.38 -51.53
C VAL A 156 3.60 28.34 -51.74
N LEU A 157 4.60 27.97 -52.53
CA LEU A 157 5.54 28.94 -53.08
C LEU A 157 4.90 29.61 -54.29
N GLU A 158 4.99 30.94 -54.29
CA GLU A 158 4.40 31.93 -55.21
C GLU A 158 3.79 31.40 -56.53
N HIS A 159 2.57 31.87 -56.77
CA HIS A 159 1.78 31.57 -57.96
C HIS A 159 2.07 32.59 -59.07
N GLU A 160 3.02 32.27 -59.93
CA GLU A 160 3.28 32.99 -61.18
C GLU A 160 2.37 32.45 -62.31
N ALA A 161 1.67 33.34 -63.01
CA ALA A 161 0.72 32.98 -64.06
C ALA A 161 1.43 32.23 -65.20
N GLY A 162 1.15 30.92 -65.35
CA GLY A 162 1.70 30.06 -66.39
C GLY A 162 2.68 28.97 -65.93
N ARG A 163 2.98 28.85 -64.63
CA ARG A 163 3.82 27.76 -64.08
C ARG A 163 3.01 26.79 -63.20
N PRO A 164 3.39 25.50 -63.13
CA PRO A 164 2.75 24.55 -62.23
C PRO A 164 2.94 24.96 -60.77
N LEU A 165 1.88 24.83 -59.97
CA LEU A 165 1.84 25.20 -58.55
C LEU A 165 2.96 24.48 -57.77
N ARG A 166 3.86 25.24 -57.14
CA ARG A 166 4.94 24.67 -56.32
C ARG A 166 4.52 24.65 -54.86
N LEU A 167 4.22 23.46 -54.34
CA LEU A 167 3.90 23.24 -52.93
C LEU A 167 5.16 22.73 -52.21
N LEU A 168 5.59 23.43 -51.17
CA LEU A 168 6.63 22.96 -50.27
C LEU A 168 5.98 22.23 -49.09
N MET A 169 6.29 20.95 -49.00
CA MET A 169 5.81 20.06 -47.97
C MET A 169 6.71 20.15 -46.74
N GLN A 170 6.20 20.64 -45.61
CA GLN A 170 6.90 20.68 -44.32
C GLN A 170 6.21 19.77 -43.31
N ILE A 171 6.99 18.88 -42.69
CA ILE A 171 6.52 18.00 -41.63
C ILE A 171 6.56 18.76 -40.30
N ASN A 172 5.41 18.87 -39.62
CA ASN A 172 5.34 19.55 -38.33
C ASN A 172 5.46 18.51 -37.19
N PRO A 173 6.47 18.61 -36.29
CA PRO A 173 6.57 17.69 -35.16
C PRO A 173 5.36 17.87 -34.23
N LEU A 174 4.88 16.77 -33.59
CA LEU A 174 3.86 16.87 -32.52
C LEU A 174 4.32 17.87 -31.44
N PRO A 175 3.47 18.36 -30.54
CA PRO A 175 3.89 18.93 -29.25
C PRO A 175 3.96 17.87 -28.14
N TYR A 176 4.85 18.04 -27.14
CA TYR A 176 5.07 17.07 -26.04
C TYR A 176 3.78 16.70 -25.31
N ASN A 177 2.92 17.69 -25.04
CA ASN A 177 1.67 17.49 -24.32
C ASN A 177 0.72 16.54 -25.07
N ARG A 178 0.66 16.61 -26.40
CA ARG A 178 -0.16 15.67 -27.19
C ARG A 178 0.45 14.28 -27.25
N VAL A 179 1.78 14.12 -27.25
CA VAL A 179 2.40 12.79 -27.19
C VAL A 179 2.03 12.09 -25.88
N VAL A 180 2.11 12.81 -24.76
CA VAL A 180 1.76 12.23 -23.45
C VAL A 180 0.27 11.90 -23.40
N HIS A 181 -0.62 12.79 -23.85
CA HIS A 181 -2.06 12.50 -23.83
C HIS A 181 -2.50 11.39 -24.80
N THR A 182 -1.88 11.26 -25.97
CA THR A 182 -2.27 10.25 -26.97
C THR A 182 -1.73 8.85 -26.66
N TYR A 183 -0.53 8.74 -26.07
CA TYR A 183 0.13 7.46 -25.83
C TYR A 183 0.14 7.01 -24.37
N ARG A 184 -0.45 7.78 -23.45
CA ARG A 184 -0.61 7.35 -22.05
C ARG A 184 -1.61 6.20 -21.99
N LEU A 185 -1.13 5.02 -21.58
CA LEU A 185 -2.03 3.91 -21.26
C LEU A 185 -2.91 4.30 -20.06
N PRO A 186 -4.17 3.83 -20.01
CA PRO A 186 -5.01 4.01 -18.83
C PRO A 186 -4.27 3.45 -17.61
N SER A 187 -3.97 4.29 -16.62
CA SER A 187 -3.54 3.76 -15.32
C SER A 187 -4.65 2.86 -14.82
N CYS A 188 -4.31 1.62 -14.45
CA CYS A 188 -5.15 0.78 -13.59
C CYS A 188 -5.23 1.43 -12.19
N GLY A 189 -5.93 2.56 -12.10
CA GLY A 189 -5.99 3.39 -10.92
C GLY A 189 -6.95 2.83 -9.88
N CYS A 190 -6.47 1.93 -9.02
CA CYS A 190 -7.07 1.72 -7.72
C CYS A 190 -6.71 2.91 -6.83
N HIS A 191 -7.52 3.97 -6.84
CA HIS A 191 -7.32 5.10 -5.92
C HIS A 191 -7.45 4.61 -4.46
N PRO A 192 -6.43 4.82 -3.61
CA PRO A 192 -6.55 4.49 -2.20
C PRO A 192 -7.52 5.50 -1.55
N LYS A 193 -8.77 5.09 -1.35
CA LYS A 193 -9.81 5.88 -0.66
C LYS A 193 -9.66 5.88 0.87
N HIS A 194 -8.61 5.30 1.43
CA HIS A 194 -8.46 5.21 2.88
C HIS A 194 -7.93 6.53 3.45
N SER A 195 -8.83 7.26 4.13
CA SER A 195 -8.46 8.41 4.96
C SER A 195 -7.49 7.96 6.07
N TRP A 196 -6.32 8.59 6.16
CA TRP A 196 -5.26 8.28 7.13
C TRP A 196 -5.77 8.30 8.58
N SER A 197 -6.75 9.13 8.91
CA SER A 197 -7.35 9.18 10.25
C SER A 197 -8.13 7.90 10.60
N SER A 198 -8.78 7.28 9.61
CA SER A 198 -9.47 6.00 9.78
C SER A 198 -8.49 4.85 10.03
N LEU A 199 -7.30 4.89 9.39
CA LEU A 199 -6.25 3.90 9.60
C LEU A 199 -5.64 4.03 10.99
N CYS A 200 -5.32 5.25 11.44
CA CYS A 200 -4.86 5.49 12.81
C CYS A 200 -5.86 4.99 13.84
N ARG A 201 -7.15 5.29 13.66
CA ARG A 201 -8.20 4.82 14.58
C ARG A 201 -8.25 3.29 14.64
N LYS A 202 -8.20 2.61 13.49
CA LYS A 202 -8.16 1.13 13.43
C LYS A 202 -6.92 0.54 14.09
N LEU A 203 -5.76 1.20 13.94
CA LEU A 203 -4.51 0.80 14.59
C LEU A 203 -4.61 0.90 16.12
N PHE A 204 -5.20 1.97 16.65
CA PHE A 204 -5.38 2.16 18.08
C PHE A 204 -6.31 1.11 18.73
N PHE A 205 -7.33 0.64 17.99
CA PHE A 205 -8.24 -0.41 18.45
C PHE A 205 -7.74 -1.83 18.20
N GLY A 206 -6.54 -2.01 17.62
CA GLY A 206 -6.00 -3.33 17.33
C GLY A 206 -6.69 -4.05 16.18
N GLU A 207 -7.45 -3.35 15.32
CA GLU A 207 -8.02 -3.94 14.12
C GLU A 207 -6.92 -4.25 13.10
N LEU A 208 -6.95 -5.47 12.55
CA LEU A 208 -5.99 -5.88 11.52
C LEU A 208 -6.15 -4.99 10.28
N ILE A 209 -5.07 -4.30 9.91
CA ILE A 209 -4.98 -3.62 8.62
C ILE A 209 -4.83 -4.69 7.53
N TYR A 210 -5.84 -4.81 6.67
CA TYR A 210 -5.75 -5.61 5.44
C TYR A 210 -5.57 -4.66 4.27
N PRO A 211 -4.43 -4.68 3.55
CA PRO A 211 -4.25 -3.84 2.36
C PRO A 211 -5.21 -4.23 1.23
N TRP A 212 -5.63 -5.49 1.19
CA TRP A 212 -6.26 -6.12 0.02
C TRP A 212 -7.76 -6.41 0.18
N ARG A 213 -8.35 -6.21 1.36
CA ARG A 213 -9.76 -6.53 1.59
C ARG A 213 -10.65 -5.34 1.29
N GLN A 214 -10.79 -5.02 0.01
CA GLN A 214 -11.95 -4.29 -0.47
C GLN A 214 -13.12 -5.27 -0.46
N ARG A 215 -13.80 -5.41 0.68
CA ARG A 215 -15.16 -5.96 0.66
C ARG A 215 -15.98 -4.87 -0.02
N GLY A 216 -16.25 -5.04 -1.31
CA GLY A 216 -17.26 -4.24 -1.98
C GLY A 216 -18.54 -4.39 -1.16
N ASP A 217 -19.01 -3.27 -0.61
CA ASP A 217 -20.38 -3.19 -0.13
C ASP A 217 -21.26 -3.50 -1.33
N LYS A 218 -21.75 -4.74 -1.39
CA LYS A 218 -23.00 -5.02 -2.09
C LYS A 218 -24.07 -4.37 -1.23
N GLN A 219 -24.49 -3.19 -1.65
CA GLN A 219 -25.79 -2.64 -1.32
C GLN A 219 -26.82 -3.58 -1.94
N ASP A 220 -27.41 -4.42 -1.11
CA ASP A 220 -28.74 -5.01 -1.31
C ASP A 220 -29.56 -4.66 -0.06
#